data_AF-A0A1V2LQV7-F1
#
_entry.id   AF-A0A1V2LQV7-F1
#
_cell.length_a   1.000
_cell.length_b   1.000
_cell.length_c   1.000
_cell.angle_alpha   90.00
_cell.angle_beta   90.00
_cell.angle_gamma   90.00
#
_symmetry.space_group_name_H-M   'P 1'
#
loop_
_entity.id
_entity.type
_entity.pdbx_description
1 polymer ?
#
loop_
_entity_poly.entity_id
_entity_poly.type
_entity_poly.pdbx_seq_one_letter_code
_entity_poly.pdbx_strand_id
1 'polypeptide(L)'
;MNIKKIAQFLYRGTPEEERQQEEDLENLQTPHILVTTPQRLLDILSSHGMDFVKIHNLSYIGVDDFTSMIDEELYLESSVKAPVVTLLDFVMKLQDLKKKQKDLNPQVVLIADDSSSENLISNLKEYTKWIDWKFFAPVGNFKEDNEIPFYKYVGKDAAVSTVLVSPRFTEESEKSGKFKVSLHDMRPYEYGASPKQWIDTLNKNSYGDAETYKKYRNSKWSSVPTSVKKGELEILCAGLGKLLKKKTTEAWMKDGKSALVVHPDEYNSKYVAEVLSGKTGKKVRTFDIRNDSLRFSEMACKDSDSEILVLNVSSLIGLTLPGLDTIFVLGVNTIKSVHHLSTIIGRTRLQNGLVPDKEYTLFSQVSQSSTETRPRSRTFILCSVLPYGSLDPFDRNFLERAFITNGLIRQLPAVGVQEIWNEDLQKEYDSAINGPFEDQYSNGTTVFGGLKISGSITDQ
;
A
#
# COMPACT_ATOMS: atom_id res chain seq x y z
N MET A 1 14.91 21.04 31.13
CA MET A 1 14.82 19.56 31.01
C MET A 1 14.95 19.23 29.54
N ASN A 2 16.02 18.53 29.13
CA ASN A 2 16.24 18.24 27.71
C ASN A 2 15.37 17.04 27.30
N ILE A 3 14.28 17.31 26.58
CA ILE A 3 13.31 16.30 26.14
C ILE A 3 14.00 15.17 25.36
N LYS A 4 15.06 15.48 24.60
CA LYS A 4 15.83 14.50 23.83
C LYS A 4 16.65 13.50 24.66
N LYS A 5 16.87 13.79 25.96
CA LYS A 5 17.44 12.82 26.91
C LYS A 5 16.40 11.84 27.46
N ILE A 6 15.12 12.18 27.29
CA ILE A 6 13.99 11.39 27.80
C ILE A 6 13.38 10.58 26.66
N ALA A 7 13.09 11.24 25.54
CA ALA A 7 12.49 10.62 24.37
C ALA A 7 13.21 11.03 23.09
N GLN A 8 13.49 10.06 22.22
CA GLN A 8 13.98 10.31 20.86
C GLN A 8 13.06 9.63 19.85
N PHE A 9 12.94 10.26 18.68
CA PHE A 9 12.09 9.82 17.58
C PHE A 9 12.98 9.54 16.36
N LEU A 10 12.94 8.30 15.89
CA LEU A 10 13.70 7.84 14.73
C LEU A 10 12.74 7.62 13.58
N TYR A 11 12.87 8.44 12.55
CA TYR A 11 12.07 8.32 11.34
C TYR A 11 12.92 8.72 10.14
N ARG A 12 12.56 8.22 8.96
CA ARG A 12 13.22 8.63 7.72
C ARG A 12 12.81 10.07 7.38
N GLY A 13 13.81 10.92 7.17
CA GLY A 13 13.64 12.37 7.00
C GLY A 13 14.60 12.91 5.95
N THR A 14 14.99 14.17 6.09
CA THR A 14 16.11 14.74 5.32
C THR A 14 17.45 14.15 5.78
N PRO A 15 18.50 14.16 4.94
CA PRO A 15 19.84 13.70 5.34
C PRO A 15 20.36 14.43 6.59
N GLU A 16 20.04 15.71 6.75
CA GLU A 16 20.39 16.53 7.90
C GLU A 16 19.64 16.09 9.16
N GLU A 17 18.33 15.84 9.06
CA GLU A 17 17.53 15.33 10.19
C GLU A 17 17.97 13.93 10.59
N GLU A 18 18.25 13.06 9.63
CA GLU A 18 18.72 11.70 9.88
C GLU A 18 20.10 11.71 10.56
N ARG A 19 21.01 12.57 10.10
CA ARG A 19 22.30 12.79 10.76
C ARG A 19 22.11 13.34 12.17
N GLN A 20 21.20 14.31 12.36
CA GLN A 20 20.91 14.85 13.69
C GLN A 20 20.33 13.79 14.63
N GLN A 21 19.49 12.87 14.13
CA GLN A 21 18.99 11.73 14.92
C GLN A 21 20.13 10.80 15.34
N GLU A 22 21.10 10.54 14.45
CA GLU A 22 22.29 9.73 14.76
C GLU A 22 23.23 10.42 15.75
N GLU A 23 23.49 11.71 15.56
CA GLU A 23 24.26 12.54 16.49
C GLU A 23 23.59 12.63 17.87
N ASP A 24 22.26 12.72 17.91
CA ASP A 24 21.48 12.72 19.14
C ASP A 24 21.56 11.35 19.85
N LEU A 25 21.62 10.24 19.12
CA LEU A 25 21.81 8.90 19.68
C LEU A 25 23.24 8.67 20.21
N GLU A 26 24.24 9.24 19.53
CA GLU A 26 25.66 9.09 19.86
C GLU A 26 26.08 9.99 21.03
N ASN A 27 25.67 11.26 21.00
CA ASN A 27 26.18 12.30 21.89
C ASN A 27 25.31 12.55 23.12
N LEU A 28 24.02 12.20 23.08
CA LEU A 28 23.16 12.26 24.25
C LEU A 28 23.19 10.90 24.96
N GLN A 29 23.21 10.93 26.30
CA GLN A 29 22.96 9.73 27.10
C GLN A 29 21.75 8.98 26.56
N THR A 30 21.83 7.64 26.47
CA THR A 30 20.79 6.80 25.85
C THR A 30 19.40 7.20 26.37
N PRO A 31 18.43 7.46 25.47
CA PRO A 31 17.13 7.96 25.88
C PRO A 31 16.37 6.93 26.71
N HIS A 32 15.47 7.39 27.58
CA HIS A 32 14.57 6.49 28.31
C HIS A 32 13.46 5.94 27.40
N ILE A 33 13.07 6.67 26.37
CA ILE A 33 11.97 6.35 25.44
C ILE A 33 12.50 6.48 24.02
N LEU A 34 12.35 5.45 23.21
CA LEU A 34 12.63 5.50 21.78
C LEU A 34 11.35 5.25 21.01
N VAL A 35 10.99 6.12 20.07
CA VAL A 35 9.90 5.88 19.12
C VAL A 35 10.51 5.79 17.73
N THR A 36 10.23 4.75 16.96
CA THR A 36 10.89 4.51 15.68
C THR A 36 9.98 3.88 14.64
N THR A 37 10.33 3.97 13.36
CA THR A 37 9.79 3.07 12.33
C THR A 37 10.73 1.88 12.11
N PRO A 38 10.23 0.68 11.73
CA PRO A 38 11.07 -0.50 11.53
C PRO A 38 12.22 -0.25 10.57
N GLN A 39 11.94 0.49 9.51
CA GLN A 39 12.91 0.77 8.45
C GLN A 39 14.01 1.73 8.90
N ARG A 40 13.70 2.80 9.64
CA ARG A 40 14.73 3.71 10.14
C ARG A 40 15.62 3.01 11.18
N LEU A 41 15.02 2.17 12.03
CA LEU A 41 15.78 1.34 12.97
C LEU A 41 16.75 0.40 12.21
N LEU A 42 16.29 -0.26 11.15
CA LEU A 42 17.15 -1.08 10.28
C LEU A 42 18.28 -0.27 9.63
N ASP A 43 17.99 0.93 9.11
CA ASP A 43 19.01 1.76 8.46
C ASP A 43 20.15 2.11 9.42
N ILE A 44 19.81 2.50 10.66
CA ILE A 44 20.78 2.84 11.70
C ILE A 44 21.60 1.60 12.09
N LEU A 45 20.93 0.48 12.37
CA LEU A 45 21.60 -0.77 12.79
C LEU A 45 22.48 -1.35 11.68
N SER A 46 22.06 -1.23 10.41
CA SER A 46 22.85 -1.68 9.26
C SER A 46 24.12 -0.83 9.05
N SER A 47 24.06 0.45 9.39
CA SER A 47 25.16 1.40 9.16
C SER A 47 26.17 1.40 10.32
N HIS A 48 25.70 1.24 11.56
CA HIS A 48 26.52 1.41 12.77
C HIS A 48 26.66 0.13 13.61
N GLY A 49 25.95 -0.94 13.25
CA GLY A 49 25.95 -2.21 13.98
C GLY A 49 24.87 -2.27 15.07
N MET A 50 24.64 -3.49 15.57
CA MET A 50 23.53 -3.80 16.48
C MET A 50 23.63 -3.11 17.85
N ASP A 51 24.84 -2.76 18.28
CA ASP A 51 25.10 -2.16 19.60
C ASP A 51 24.99 -0.62 19.62
N PHE A 52 24.83 0.00 18.45
CA PHE A 52 24.79 1.46 18.33
C PHE A 52 23.57 2.03 19.04
N VAL A 53 22.38 1.50 18.75
CA VAL A 53 21.21 1.76 19.57
C VAL A 53 21.34 0.91 20.82
N LYS A 54 21.66 1.51 21.95
CA LYS A 54 21.75 0.83 23.26
C LYS A 54 20.36 0.47 23.76
N ILE A 55 19.64 -0.38 23.02
CA ILE A 55 18.25 -0.82 23.27
C ILE A 55 18.09 -1.31 24.71
N HIS A 56 19.14 -1.90 25.27
CA HIS A 56 19.19 -2.38 26.65
C HIS A 56 19.07 -1.31 27.73
N ASN A 57 19.39 -0.05 27.44
CA ASN A 57 19.31 1.05 28.39
C ASN A 57 18.02 1.85 28.24
N LEU A 58 17.17 1.52 27.25
CA LEU A 58 15.87 2.13 27.09
C LEU A 58 14.94 1.67 28.22
N SER A 59 14.05 2.54 28.68
CA SER A 59 12.90 2.19 29.52
C SER A 59 11.66 1.89 28.67
N TYR A 60 11.63 2.33 27.40
CA TYR A 60 10.54 2.12 26.47
C TYR A 60 11.04 2.13 25.02
N ILE A 61 10.47 1.26 24.17
CA ILE A 61 10.57 1.37 22.71
C ILE A 61 9.20 1.22 22.06
N GLY A 62 8.82 2.23 21.27
CA GLY A 62 7.63 2.24 20.42
C GLY A 62 8.03 2.05 18.97
N VAL A 63 7.44 1.07 18.28
CA VAL A 63 7.67 0.87 16.85
C VAL A 63 6.39 1.14 16.08
N ASP A 64 6.36 2.23 15.31
CA ASP A 64 5.25 2.70 14.49
C ASP A 64 5.28 2.08 13.07
N ASP A 65 4.16 2.08 12.34
CA ASP A 65 4.02 1.48 11.00
C ASP A 65 4.35 -0.04 10.91
N PHE A 66 4.43 -0.74 12.05
CA PHE A 66 4.85 -2.14 12.15
C PHE A 66 4.08 -3.10 11.22
N THR A 67 2.75 -2.96 11.17
CA THR A 67 1.84 -3.85 10.43
C THR A 67 1.94 -3.70 8.91
N SER A 68 2.33 -2.51 8.45
CA SER A 68 2.43 -2.18 7.03
C SER A 68 3.59 -2.90 6.32
N MET A 69 4.60 -3.33 7.09
CA MET A 69 5.82 -3.97 6.59
C MET A 69 5.84 -5.50 6.74
N ILE A 70 4.80 -6.09 7.37
CA ILE A 70 4.71 -7.54 7.59
C ILE A 70 3.63 -8.10 6.67
N ASP A 71 4.01 -9.08 5.86
CA ASP A 71 3.02 -9.96 5.25
C ASP A 71 2.67 -11.05 6.27
N GLU A 72 1.49 -10.90 6.88
CA GLU A 72 1.01 -11.70 8.02
C GLU A 72 0.95 -13.22 7.72
N GLU A 73 0.88 -13.62 6.45
CA GLU A 73 0.88 -15.03 6.04
C GLU A 73 2.29 -15.56 5.78
N LEU A 74 3.21 -14.74 5.25
CA LEU A 74 4.65 -15.09 5.12
C LEU A 74 5.34 -15.26 6.48
N TYR A 75 4.78 -14.68 7.54
CA TYR A 75 5.18 -14.95 8.93
C TYR A 75 5.03 -16.44 9.30
N LEU A 76 4.11 -17.16 8.65
CA LEU A 76 3.72 -18.53 9.01
C LEU A 76 4.50 -19.62 8.25
N GLU A 77 5.00 -19.36 7.04
CA GLU A 77 5.39 -20.46 6.13
C GLU A 77 6.77 -20.35 5.44
N SER A 78 7.50 -19.24 5.55
CA SER A 78 8.79 -19.07 4.84
C SER A 78 10.04 -19.36 5.68
N SER A 79 10.97 -20.16 5.13
CA SER A 79 12.32 -20.34 5.70
C SER A 79 13.23 -19.12 5.53
N VAL A 80 12.86 -18.18 4.66
CA VAL A 80 13.56 -16.91 4.42
C VAL A 80 12.74 -15.79 5.04
N LYS A 81 13.13 -15.37 6.25
CA LYS A 81 12.50 -14.26 6.95
C LYS A 81 12.90 -12.93 6.32
N ALA A 82 11.94 -12.03 6.07
CA ALA A 82 12.24 -10.67 5.64
C ALA A 82 13.12 -9.97 6.70
N PRO A 83 14.03 -9.04 6.34
CA PRO A 83 14.94 -8.39 7.29
C PRO A 83 14.23 -7.75 8.50
N VAL A 84 13.02 -7.23 8.29
CA VAL A 84 12.16 -6.70 9.37
C VAL A 84 11.69 -7.79 10.34
N VAL A 85 11.37 -8.98 9.86
CA VAL A 85 11.01 -10.15 10.69
C VAL A 85 12.23 -10.63 11.48
N THR A 86 13.43 -10.59 10.89
CA THR A 86 14.68 -10.89 11.58
C THR A 86 15.01 -9.85 12.66
N LEU A 87 14.74 -8.57 12.40
CA LEU A 87 14.87 -7.50 13.40
C LEU A 87 13.88 -7.69 14.55
N LEU A 88 12.65 -8.10 14.25
CA LEU A 88 11.63 -8.40 15.26
C LEU A 88 12.01 -9.60 16.12
N ASP A 89 12.41 -10.70 15.48
CA ASP A 89 12.98 -11.87 16.17
C ASP A 89 14.14 -11.46 17.09
N PHE A 90 15.01 -10.54 16.63
CA PHE A 90 16.14 -10.05 17.40
C PHE A 90 15.70 -9.20 18.60
N VAL A 91 14.80 -8.23 18.40
CA VAL A 91 14.24 -7.39 19.47
C VAL A 91 13.56 -8.26 20.53
N MET A 92 12.81 -9.28 20.12
CA MET A 92 12.16 -10.23 21.02
C MET A 92 13.16 -11.15 21.76
N LYS A 93 14.16 -11.69 21.07
CA LYS A 93 15.21 -12.54 21.68
C LYS A 93 16.10 -11.78 22.67
N LEU A 94 16.39 -10.51 22.41
CA LEU A 94 17.11 -9.66 23.36
C LEU A 94 16.35 -9.49 24.68
N GLN A 95 15.02 -9.43 24.62
CA GLN A 95 14.16 -9.33 25.80
C GLN A 95 14.16 -10.64 26.62
N ASP A 96 14.12 -11.78 25.95
CA ASP A 96 14.21 -13.10 26.60
C ASP A 96 15.56 -13.34 27.28
N LEU A 97 16.66 -12.90 26.67
CA LEU A 97 18.01 -13.01 27.22
C LEU A 97 18.18 -12.20 28.51
N LYS A 98 17.53 -11.03 28.62
CA LYS A 98 17.69 -10.12 29.77
C LYS A 98 16.68 -10.36 30.90
N LYS A 99 15.54 -10.98 30.61
CA LYS A 99 14.63 -11.51 31.65
C LYS A 99 15.29 -12.63 32.48
N LYS A 100 16.15 -13.44 31.85
CA LYS A 100 17.02 -14.41 32.56
C LYS A 100 18.00 -13.72 33.52
N GLN A 101 18.29 -12.43 33.32
CA GLN A 101 19.25 -11.64 34.11
C GLN A 101 18.60 -10.75 35.19
N LYS A 102 17.26 -10.72 35.34
CA LYS A 102 16.51 -10.00 36.40
C LYS A 102 16.72 -8.46 36.48
N ASP A 103 17.03 -7.78 35.37
CA ASP A 103 17.11 -6.31 35.35
C ASP A 103 15.75 -5.61 35.10
N LEU A 104 15.65 -4.33 35.47
CA LEU A 104 14.51 -3.44 35.21
C LEU A 104 14.32 -3.30 33.69
N ASN A 105 13.23 -3.89 33.19
CA ASN A 105 13.03 -4.12 31.75
C ASN A 105 12.48 -2.86 31.03
N PRO A 106 12.94 -2.56 29.81
CA PRO A 106 12.19 -1.69 28.90
C PRO A 106 10.81 -2.29 28.59
N GLN A 107 9.78 -1.45 28.56
CA GLN A 107 8.51 -1.80 27.95
C GLN A 107 8.62 -1.67 26.43
N VAL A 108 8.58 -2.80 25.73
CA VAL A 108 8.48 -2.82 24.26
C VAL A 108 6.99 -2.74 23.91
N VAL A 109 6.59 -1.66 23.23
CA VAL A 109 5.22 -1.50 22.70
C VAL A 109 5.33 -1.50 21.18
N LEU A 110 4.82 -2.57 20.57
CA LEU A 110 4.58 -2.57 19.12
C LEU A 110 3.30 -1.79 18.88
N ILE A 111 3.39 -0.69 18.15
CA ILE A 111 2.20 0.07 17.74
C ILE A 111 1.65 -0.65 16.53
N ALA A 112 0.73 -1.57 16.82
CA ALA A 112 -0.01 -2.29 15.79
C ALA A 112 -1.17 -1.42 15.32
N ASP A 113 -1.25 -1.25 14.01
CA ASP A 113 -2.40 -0.65 13.36
C ASP A 113 -3.63 -1.58 13.43
N ASP A 114 -4.83 -1.02 13.39
CA ASP A 114 -6.13 -1.73 13.45
C ASP A 114 -6.39 -2.63 12.23
N SER A 115 -5.47 -2.69 11.28
CA SER A 115 -5.47 -3.62 10.15
C SER A 115 -4.76 -4.95 10.43
N SER A 116 -4.27 -5.16 11.66
CA SER A 116 -3.61 -6.41 12.06
C SER A 116 -4.63 -7.53 12.10
N SER A 117 -4.39 -8.67 11.44
CA SER A 117 -5.30 -9.81 11.59
C SER A 117 -5.38 -10.28 13.04
N GLU A 118 -6.54 -10.80 13.44
CA GLU A 118 -6.72 -11.46 14.73
C GLU A 118 -5.69 -12.59 14.94
N ASN A 119 -5.24 -13.23 13.85
CA ASN A 119 -4.17 -14.23 13.87
C ASN A 119 -2.80 -13.63 14.20
N LEU A 120 -2.40 -12.49 13.59
CA LEU A 120 -1.16 -11.81 13.97
C LEU A 120 -1.21 -11.38 15.44
N ILE A 121 -2.33 -10.80 15.88
CA ILE A 121 -2.53 -10.39 17.28
C ILE A 121 -2.50 -11.61 18.21
N SER A 122 -3.10 -12.74 17.81
CA SER A 122 -3.13 -13.98 18.60
C SER A 122 -1.76 -14.64 18.68
N ASN A 123 -0.98 -14.64 17.59
CA ASN A 123 0.40 -15.11 17.59
C ASN A 123 1.27 -14.18 18.44
N LEU A 124 1.14 -12.86 18.29
CA LEU A 124 1.80 -11.91 19.17
C LEU A 124 1.42 -12.18 20.63
N LYS A 125 0.14 -12.39 20.95
CA LYS A 125 -0.35 -12.79 22.29
C LYS A 125 0.31 -14.08 22.78
N GLU A 126 0.46 -15.06 21.91
CA GLU A 126 1.08 -16.34 22.25
C GLU A 126 2.57 -16.21 22.54
N TYR A 127 3.30 -15.45 21.72
CA TYR A 127 4.72 -15.15 21.91
C TYR A 127 4.96 -14.10 23.01
N THR A 128 3.92 -13.39 23.43
CA THR A 128 3.97 -12.34 24.46
C THR A 128 2.90 -12.53 25.54
N LYS A 129 2.72 -13.78 26.02
CA LYS A 129 1.83 -14.10 27.16
C LYS A 129 2.13 -13.33 28.45
N TRP A 130 3.30 -12.67 28.47
CA TRP A 130 3.78 -11.81 29.55
C TRP A 130 3.41 -10.33 29.39
N ILE A 131 2.85 -9.91 28.25
CA ILE A 131 2.19 -8.61 28.10
C ILE A 131 0.84 -8.69 28.80
N ASP A 132 0.51 -7.68 29.59
CA ASP A 132 -0.83 -7.55 30.16
C ASP A 132 -1.78 -7.00 29.08
N TRP A 133 -2.26 -7.90 28.24
CA TRP A 133 -3.08 -7.59 27.07
C TRP A 133 -4.38 -6.87 27.39
N LYS A 134 -4.81 -6.79 28.65
CA LYS A 134 -5.95 -5.96 29.06
C LYS A 134 -5.68 -4.45 28.93
N PHE A 135 -4.41 -4.04 28.89
CA PHE A 135 -3.97 -2.66 28.70
C PHE A 135 -3.53 -2.37 27.26
N PHE A 136 -3.54 -3.38 26.39
CA PHE A 136 -3.31 -3.19 24.96
C PHE A 136 -4.55 -2.53 24.34
N ALA A 137 -4.37 -1.35 23.75
CA ALA A 137 -5.38 -0.68 22.96
C ALA A 137 -4.86 -0.49 21.52
N PRO A 138 -5.55 -0.99 20.49
CA PRO A 138 -5.23 -0.63 19.12
C PRO A 138 -5.40 0.88 18.96
N VAL A 139 -4.35 1.56 18.48
CA VAL A 139 -4.41 3.00 18.23
C VAL A 139 -5.27 3.23 16.99
N GLY A 140 -6.31 4.04 17.11
CA GLY A 140 -7.22 4.40 16.00
C GLY A 140 -8.55 3.65 15.95
N ASN A 141 -8.85 2.80 16.94
CA ASN A 141 -10.13 2.09 17.03
C ASN A 141 -11.20 3.02 17.63
N PHE A 142 -11.81 3.85 16.79
CA PHE A 142 -12.96 4.68 17.12
C PHE A 142 -14.22 4.00 16.57
N LYS A 143 -14.64 2.92 17.22
CA LYS A 143 -15.97 2.34 17.00
C LYS A 143 -16.97 3.06 17.89
N GLU A 144 -17.56 4.13 17.37
CA GLU A 144 -18.91 4.51 17.77
C GLU A 144 -19.86 4.15 16.62
N ASP A 145 -21.03 3.58 16.93
CA ASP A 145 -21.99 2.98 15.99
C ASP A 145 -22.52 3.93 14.89
N ASN A 146 -22.15 5.22 14.93
CA ASN A 146 -22.56 6.25 13.99
C ASN A 146 -21.40 6.99 13.30
N GLU A 147 -20.15 6.67 13.64
CA GLU A 147 -18.97 7.21 12.96
C GLU A 147 -18.44 6.17 11.99
N ILE A 148 -18.20 6.56 10.74
CA ILE A 148 -17.52 5.70 9.78
C ILE A 148 -16.16 5.40 10.40
N PRO A 149 -15.86 4.13 10.69
CA PRO A 149 -14.65 3.79 11.41
C PRO A 149 -13.46 4.15 10.50
N PHE A 150 -12.37 4.59 11.12
CA PHE A 150 -11.06 4.85 10.50
C PHE A 150 -10.85 6.25 9.87
N TYR A 151 -10.44 7.20 10.71
CA TYR A 151 -9.85 8.48 10.30
C TYR A 151 -8.41 8.29 9.80
N LYS A 152 -8.23 7.81 8.56
CA LYS A 152 -6.93 7.76 7.86
C LYS A 152 -7.06 8.49 6.53
N TYR A 153 -6.89 9.81 6.60
CA TYR A 153 -7.32 10.67 5.51
C TYR A 153 -6.32 10.79 4.37
N VAL A 154 -6.78 10.42 3.19
CA VAL A 154 -6.34 11.06 1.95
C VAL A 154 -6.91 12.48 1.95
N GLY A 155 -6.05 13.49 1.81
CA GLY A 155 -6.51 14.88 1.74
C GLY A 155 -7.49 15.08 0.57
N LYS A 156 -8.55 15.87 0.76
CA LYS A 156 -9.63 16.07 -0.24
C LYS A 156 -9.15 16.58 -1.61
N ASP A 157 -7.98 17.23 -1.64
CA ASP A 157 -7.37 17.76 -2.85
C ASP A 157 -6.47 16.72 -3.57
N ALA A 158 -6.31 15.51 -3.02
CA ALA A 158 -5.71 14.39 -3.73
C ALA A 158 -6.77 13.64 -4.56
N ALA A 159 -6.42 13.26 -5.78
CA ALA A 159 -7.31 12.52 -6.66
C ALA A 159 -6.69 11.20 -7.13
N VAL A 160 -7.54 10.22 -7.40
CA VAL A 160 -7.16 8.93 -7.99
C VAL A 160 -7.74 8.79 -9.39
N SER A 161 -6.96 8.18 -10.28
CA SER A 161 -7.40 7.74 -11.60
C SER A 161 -7.12 6.25 -11.76
N THR A 162 -8.17 5.44 -11.81
CA THR A 162 -8.03 4.00 -12.06
C THR A 162 -8.13 3.74 -13.55
N VAL A 163 -7.05 3.20 -14.13
CA VAL A 163 -6.88 2.98 -15.56
C VAL A 163 -6.80 1.48 -15.83
N LEU A 164 -7.77 0.98 -16.59
CA LEU A 164 -7.80 -0.39 -17.06
C LEU A 164 -6.92 -0.55 -18.30
N VAL A 165 -6.01 -1.53 -18.26
CA VAL A 165 -5.05 -1.84 -19.32
C VAL A 165 -5.42 -3.17 -19.97
N SER A 166 -6.10 -3.11 -21.11
CA SER A 166 -6.55 -4.31 -21.84
C SER A 166 -5.53 -4.69 -22.91
N PRO A 167 -4.91 -5.88 -22.83
CA PRO A 167 -4.07 -6.37 -23.92
C PRO A 167 -4.93 -6.74 -25.13
N ARG A 168 -4.38 -6.54 -26.33
CA ARG A 168 -4.94 -6.98 -27.61
C ARG A 168 -3.86 -7.74 -28.36
N PHE A 169 -4.14 -9.00 -28.63
CA PHE A 169 -3.35 -9.86 -29.50
C PHE A 169 -4.01 -9.84 -30.88
N THR A 170 -3.27 -9.41 -31.90
CA THR A 170 -3.60 -9.66 -33.30
C THR A 170 -3.07 -11.04 -33.73
N GLU A 171 -3.63 -11.63 -34.79
CA GLU A 171 -3.23 -12.96 -35.29
C GLU A 171 -1.71 -13.09 -35.56
N GLU A 172 -1.07 -12.05 -36.10
CA GLU A 172 0.40 -12.02 -36.28
C GLU A 172 1.19 -11.90 -34.95
N SER A 173 0.55 -11.35 -33.93
CA SER A 173 1.17 -11.05 -32.65
C SER A 173 1.14 -12.24 -31.68
N GLU A 174 0.17 -13.14 -31.84
CA GLU A 174 0.12 -14.43 -31.12
C GLU A 174 1.34 -15.30 -31.42
N LYS A 175 1.85 -15.26 -32.66
CA LYS A 175 3.06 -16.01 -33.07
C LYS A 175 4.37 -15.36 -32.63
N SER A 176 4.37 -14.05 -32.37
CA SER A 176 5.58 -13.27 -32.05
C SER A 176 5.66 -12.81 -30.59
N GLY A 177 4.66 -13.13 -29.76
CA GLY A 177 4.56 -12.68 -28.38
C GLY A 177 4.37 -11.16 -28.22
N LYS A 178 4.04 -10.45 -29.32
CA LYS A 178 3.79 -9.01 -29.29
C LYS A 178 2.34 -8.74 -28.90
N PHE A 179 2.07 -7.60 -28.31
CA PHE A 179 0.70 -7.17 -28.01
C PHE A 179 0.59 -5.64 -28.11
N LYS A 180 -0.63 -5.16 -28.32
CA LYS A 180 -0.99 -3.74 -28.14
C LYS A 180 -1.85 -3.61 -26.89
N VAL A 181 -1.84 -2.45 -26.27
CA VAL A 181 -2.71 -2.16 -25.11
C VAL A 181 -3.75 -1.12 -25.45
N SER A 182 -4.95 -1.30 -24.93
CA SER A 182 -6.01 -0.30 -24.88
C SER A 182 -6.18 0.20 -23.45
N LEU A 183 -6.54 1.46 -23.30
CA LEU A 183 -6.72 2.09 -22.00
C LEU A 183 -8.16 2.53 -21.87
N HIS A 184 -8.74 2.27 -20.71
CA HIS A 184 -10.07 2.73 -20.32
C HIS A 184 -10.01 3.29 -18.90
N ASP A 185 -10.75 4.35 -18.63
CA ASP A 185 -11.02 4.79 -17.26
C ASP A 185 -12.03 3.84 -16.64
N MET A 186 -11.73 3.34 -15.44
CA MET A 186 -12.73 2.62 -14.66
C MET A 186 -13.89 3.56 -14.32
N ARG A 187 -15.12 3.05 -14.40
CA ARG A 187 -16.32 3.79 -14.01
C ARG A 187 -16.19 4.19 -12.54
N PRO A 188 -16.33 5.49 -12.22
CA PRO A 188 -16.25 5.95 -10.84
C PRO A 188 -17.31 5.30 -9.96
N TYR A 189 -16.94 4.95 -8.73
CA TYR A 189 -17.89 4.46 -7.73
C TYR A 189 -18.91 5.52 -7.32
N GLU A 190 -20.16 5.09 -7.20
CA GLU A 190 -21.27 5.88 -6.68
C GLU A 190 -21.39 5.63 -5.18
N TYR A 191 -20.66 6.40 -4.37
CA TYR A 191 -20.62 6.16 -2.92
C TYR A 191 -21.99 6.32 -2.24
N GLY A 192 -22.90 7.11 -2.82
CA GLY A 192 -24.16 7.48 -2.17
C GLY A 192 -24.03 8.72 -1.27
N ALA A 193 -25.16 9.19 -0.76
CA ALA A 193 -25.28 10.49 -0.11
C ALA A 193 -25.36 10.43 1.43
N SER A 194 -25.38 9.23 2.02
CA SER A 194 -25.57 9.06 3.47
C SER A 194 -24.55 8.11 4.10
N PRO A 195 -24.14 8.36 5.37
CA PRO A 195 -23.32 7.44 6.15
C PRO A 195 -23.81 6.00 6.17
N LYS A 196 -25.14 5.82 6.23
CA LYS A 196 -25.75 4.50 6.19
C LYS A 196 -25.39 3.73 4.91
N GLN A 197 -25.46 4.38 3.74
CA GLN A 197 -25.11 3.73 2.46
C GLN A 197 -23.63 3.35 2.40
N TRP A 198 -22.74 4.16 2.98
CA TRP A 198 -21.31 3.87 3.04
C TRP A 198 -21.03 2.69 3.97
N ILE A 199 -21.62 2.70 5.16
CA ILE A 199 -21.52 1.61 6.15
C ILE A 199 -22.09 0.32 5.55
N ASP A 200 -23.24 0.40 4.88
CA ASP A 200 -23.85 -0.75 4.20
C ASP A 200 -22.85 -1.30 3.17
N THR A 201 -22.24 -0.49 2.31
CA THR A 201 -21.22 -0.94 1.35
C THR A 201 -19.96 -1.50 2.02
N LEU A 202 -19.52 -0.92 3.14
CA LEU A 202 -18.41 -1.46 3.92
C LEU A 202 -18.77 -2.78 4.60
N ASN A 203 -20.02 -3.00 4.98
CA ASN A 203 -20.44 -4.20 5.72
C ASN A 203 -21.26 -5.20 4.87
N LYS A 204 -21.36 -4.98 3.55
CA LYS A 204 -21.99 -5.91 2.58
C LYS A 204 -21.28 -7.26 2.63
N ASN A 205 -21.95 -8.27 3.20
CA ASN A 205 -21.63 -9.71 3.32
C ASN A 205 -20.16 -10.11 3.62
N SER A 206 -19.98 -11.23 4.31
CA SER A 206 -18.67 -11.76 4.74
C SER A 206 -17.66 -11.96 3.61
N TYR A 207 -18.10 -12.11 2.36
CA TYR A 207 -17.22 -12.28 1.19
C TYR A 207 -16.55 -10.99 0.72
N GLY A 208 -17.09 -9.83 1.12
CA GLY A 208 -16.59 -8.52 0.73
C GLY A 208 -15.57 -7.94 1.69
N ASP A 209 -15.35 -8.53 2.86
CA ASP A 209 -14.54 -7.94 3.93
C ASP A 209 -13.03 -7.86 3.59
N ALA A 210 -12.30 -7.01 4.33
CA ALA A 210 -10.89 -6.73 3.99
C ALA A 210 -9.99 -7.95 4.20
N GLU A 211 -10.34 -8.81 5.15
CA GLU A 211 -9.63 -10.06 5.44
C GLU A 211 -9.86 -11.10 4.34
N THR A 212 -11.08 -11.20 3.84
CA THR A 212 -11.46 -12.12 2.76
C THR A 212 -10.82 -11.71 1.45
N TYR A 213 -10.77 -10.42 1.13
CA TYR A 213 -9.99 -9.96 -0.02
C TYR A 213 -8.50 -10.28 0.13
N LYS A 214 -7.93 -10.12 1.33
CA LYS A 214 -6.53 -10.45 1.58
C LYS A 214 -6.24 -11.93 1.30
N LYS A 215 -7.07 -12.85 1.82
CA LYS A 215 -7.00 -14.29 1.53
C LYS A 215 -7.16 -14.59 0.04
N TYR A 216 -8.14 -13.93 -0.60
CA TYR A 216 -8.37 -14.06 -2.05
C TYR A 216 -7.13 -13.65 -2.85
N ARG A 217 -6.58 -12.46 -2.57
CA ARG A 217 -5.39 -11.92 -3.23
C ARG A 217 -4.20 -12.86 -3.08
N ASN A 218 -3.96 -13.37 -1.87
CA ASN A 218 -2.83 -14.26 -1.61
C ASN A 218 -2.99 -15.62 -2.31
N SER A 219 -4.20 -16.18 -2.33
CA SER A 219 -4.52 -17.41 -3.07
C SER A 219 -4.42 -17.25 -4.59
N LYS A 220 -5.06 -16.20 -5.14
CA LYS A 220 -4.96 -15.82 -6.56
C LYS A 220 -3.50 -15.64 -6.96
N TRP A 221 -2.72 -14.92 -6.15
CA TRP A 221 -1.34 -14.64 -6.51
C TRP A 221 -0.42 -15.84 -6.39
N SER A 222 -0.63 -16.70 -5.38
CA SER A 222 0.18 -17.92 -5.21
C SER A 222 -0.07 -18.95 -6.31
N SER A 223 -1.27 -18.98 -6.87
CA SER A 223 -1.64 -19.90 -7.95
C SER A 223 -1.18 -19.46 -9.34
N VAL A 224 -0.87 -18.17 -9.55
CA VAL A 224 -0.47 -17.65 -10.87
C VAL A 224 1.01 -17.95 -11.15
N PRO A 225 1.36 -18.59 -12.28
CA PRO A 225 2.75 -18.85 -12.65
C PRO A 225 3.58 -17.57 -12.83
N THR A 226 4.86 -17.63 -12.49
CA THR A 226 5.80 -16.48 -12.62
C THR A 226 5.86 -15.91 -14.04
N SER A 227 5.71 -16.74 -15.08
CA SER A 227 5.65 -16.28 -16.47
C SER A 227 4.43 -15.39 -16.74
N VAL A 228 3.27 -15.73 -16.17
CA VAL A 228 2.04 -14.95 -16.29
C VAL A 228 2.17 -13.63 -15.52
N LYS A 229 2.73 -13.66 -14.31
CA LYS A 229 3.04 -12.45 -13.53
C LYS A 229 3.94 -11.47 -14.31
N LYS A 230 5.01 -11.98 -14.92
CA LYS A 230 5.88 -11.16 -15.78
C LYS A 230 5.14 -10.57 -16.98
N GLY A 231 4.28 -11.36 -17.64
CA GLY A 231 3.44 -10.88 -18.74
C GLY A 231 2.47 -9.77 -18.29
N GLU A 232 1.86 -9.92 -17.12
CA GLU A 232 0.99 -8.90 -16.50
C GLU A 232 1.76 -7.60 -16.25
N LEU A 233 2.96 -7.67 -15.68
CA LEU A 233 3.84 -6.51 -15.49
C LEU A 233 4.17 -5.84 -16.84
N GLU A 234 4.49 -6.60 -17.88
CA GLU A 234 4.76 -6.04 -19.20
C GLU A 234 3.54 -5.31 -19.78
N ILE A 235 2.33 -5.85 -19.57
CA ILE A 235 1.07 -5.22 -19.97
C ILE A 235 0.89 -3.90 -19.23
N LEU A 236 1.06 -3.90 -17.90
CA LEU A 236 0.95 -2.70 -17.07
C LEU A 236 1.98 -1.62 -17.48
N CYS A 237 3.23 -2.00 -17.70
CA CYS A 237 4.29 -1.11 -18.15
C CYS A 237 4.01 -0.53 -19.55
N ALA A 238 3.50 -1.34 -20.48
CA ALA A 238 3.04 -0.85 -21.79
C ALA A 238 1.84 0.10 -21.65
N GLY A 239 0.93 -0.21 -20.73
CA GLY A 239 -0.20 0.65 -20.36
C GLY A 239 0.26 2.02 -19.88
N LEU A 240 1.23 2.06 -18.96
CA LEU A 240 1.83 3.30 -18.46
C LEU A 240 2.51 4.08 -19.58
N GLY A 241 3.29 3.42 -20.44
CA GLY A 241 3.90 4.06 -21.61
C GLY A 241 2.88 4.71 -22.55
N LYS A 242 1.70 4.10 -22.73
CA LYS A 242 0.60 4.69 -23.50
C LYS A 242 -0.12 5.80 -22.73
N LEU A 243 -0.27 5.68 -21.41
CA LEU A 243 -0.94 6.65 -20.54
C LEU A 243 -0.16 7.95 -20.45
N LEU A 244 1.18 7.90 -20.38
CA LEU A 244 2.05 9.08 -20.34
C LEU A 244 1.95 9.96 -21.60
N LYS A 245 1.44 9.41 -22.72
CA LYS A 245 1.20 10.14 -23.97
C LYS A 245 -0.18 10.83 -24.02
N LYS A 246 -1.02 10.65 -23.00
CA LYS A 246 -2.34 11.30 -22.91
C LYS A 246 -2.17 12.71 -22.39
N LYS A 247 -2.85 13.69 -22.98
CA LYS A 247 -2.80 15.12 -22.60
C LYS A 247 -3.00 15.34 -21.10
N THR A 248 -3.94 14.60 -20.50
CA THR A 248 -4.23 14.66 -19.05
C THR A 248 -3.00 14.33 -18.23
N THR A 249 -2.38 13.17 -18.46
CA THR A 249 -1.19 12.69 -17.75
C THR A 249 0.05 13.50 -18.09
N GLU A 250 0.19 13.94 -19.33
CA GLU A 250 1.29 14.78 -19.78
C GLU A 250 1.37 16.06 -18.94
N ALA A 251 0.22 16.69 -18.60
CA ALA A 251 0.17 17.88 -17.75
C ALA A 251 0.70 17.67 -16.31
N TRP A 252 0.78 16.42 -15.83
CA TRP A 252 1.37 16.07 -14.54
C TRP A 252 2.87 15.77 -14.64
N MET A 253 3.38 15.51 -15.85
CA MET A 253 4.77 15.15 -16.13
C MET A 253 5.53 16.23 -16.91
N LYS A 254 4.92 17.40 -17.14
CA LYS A 254 5.53 18.55 -17.83
C LYS A 254 6.56 19.27 -16.94
N ASP A 255 7.36 20.13 -17.57
CA ASP A 255 8.25 21.08 -16.90
C ASP A 255 9.30 20.44 -15.96
N GLY A 256 9.90 19.31 -16.38
CA GLY A 256 10.96 18.64 -15.60
C GLY A 256 10.46 17.89 -14.36
N LYS A 257 9.14 17.79 -14.17
CA LYS A 257 8.55 17.04 -13.05
C LYS A 257 8.89 15.56 -13.13
N SER A 258 9.31 15.04 -11.97
CA SER A 258 9.54 13.61 -11.77
C SER A 258 8.33 12.96 -11.12
N ALA A 259 8.10 11.67 -11.41
CA ALA A 259 7.05 10.89 -10.77
C ALA A 259 7.59 9.61 -10.17
N LEU A 260 6.84 9.07 -9.20
CA LEU A 260 7.16 7.82 -8.55
C LEU A 260 6.26 6.70 -9.12
N VAL A 261 6.88 5.63 -9.58
CA VAL A 261 6.21 4.37 -9.87
C VAL A 261 6.40 3.43 -8.68
N VAL A 262 5.27 3.00 -8.11
CA VAL A 262 5.20 2.04 -7.02
C VAL A 262 4.73 0.71 -7.57
N HIS A 263 5.46 -0.35 -7.29
CA HIS A 263 5.17 -1.70 -7.80
C HIS A 263 5.14 -2.75 -6.68
N PRO A 264 4.59 -3.95 -6.94
CA PRO A 264 4.54 -5.04 -5.97
C PRO A 264 5.95 -5.54 -5.59
N ASP A 265 6.12 -6.03 -4.36
CA ASP A 265 7.43 -6.46 -3.83
C ASP A 265 8.02 -7.69 -4.54
N GLU A 266 7.18 -8.45 -5.22
CA GLU A 266 7.53 -9.67 -5.94
C GLU A 266 8.42 -9.39 -7.15
N TYR A 267 8.46 -8.14 -7.61
CA TYR A 267 9.33 -7.72 -8.70
C TYR A 267 10.55 -6.98 -8.18
N ASN A 268 11.69 -7.28 -8.78
CA ASN A 268 12.89 -6.50 -8.56
C ASN A 268 12.76 -5.10 -9.21
N SER A 269 12.97 -4.02 -8.46
CA SER A 269 12.85 -2.65 -8.97
C SER A 269 13.76 -2.34 -10.16
N LYS A 270 14.94 -2.99 -10.27
CA LYS A 270 15.83 -2.84 -11.44
C LYS A 270 15.19 -3.41 -12.70
N TYR A 271 14.57 -4.59 -12.58
CA TYR A 271 13.85 -5.22 -13.69
C TYR A 271 12.63 -4.39 -14.11
N VAL A 272 11.85 -3.89 -13.15
CA VAL A 272 10.71 -2.99 -13.44
C VAL A 272 11.18 -1.72 -14.15
N ALA A 273 12.29 -1.11 -13.70
CA ALA A 273 12.87 0.07 -14.33
C ALA A 273 13.32 -0.21 -15.78
N GLU A 274 13.95 -1.35 -16.04
CA GLU A 274 14.37 -1.78 -17.38
C GLU A 274 13.17 -1.94 -18.33
N VAL A 275 12.14 -2.66 -17.90
CA VAL A 275 10.91 -2.87 -18.69
C VAL A 275 10.23 -1.52 -18.96
N LEU A 276 10.09 -0.66 -17.96
CA LEU A 276 9.49 0.67 -18.12
C LEU A 276 10.29 1.58 -19.04
N SER A 277 11.62 1.56 -18.95
CA SER A 277 12.50 2.33 -19.83
C SER A 277 12.22 1.99 -21.31
N GLY A 278 12.10 0.69 -21.61
CA GLY A 278 11.77 0.21 -22.97
C GLY A 278 10.36 0.53 -23.45
N LYS A 279 9.40 0.84 -22.56
CA LYS A 279 7.98 1.11 -22.94
C LYS A 279 7.60 2.58 -22.92
N THR A 280 8.25 3.40 -22.10
CA THR A 280 7.83 4.78 -21.81
C THR A 280 8.57 5.83 -22.65
N GLY A 281 9.81 5.55 -23.09
CA GLY A 281 10.66 6.53 -23.75
C GLY A 281 11.08 7.70 -22.84
N LYS A 282 10.88 7.56 -21.52
CA LYS A 282 11.32 8.50 -20.49
C LYS A 282 12.55 7.93 -19.79
N LYS A 283 13.32 8.79 -19.11
CA LYS A 283 14.38 8.34 -18.22
C LYS A 283 13.75 7.62 -17.03
N VAL A 284 14.07 6.33 -16.85
CA VAL A 284 13.56 5.52 -15.75
C VAL A 284 14.73 4.93 -14.97
N ARG A 285 14.67 5.00 -13.64
CA ARG A 285 15.67 4.36 -12.77
C ARG A 285 15.05 3.98 -11.43
N THR A 286 15.75 3.15 -10.66
CA THR A 286 15.37 2.84 -9.28
C THR A 286 15.53 4.07 -8.39
N PHE A 287 14.59 4.26 -7.48
CA PHE A 287 14.69 5.26 -6.42
C PHE A 287 15.75 4.84 -5.39
N ASP A 288 16.65 5.76 -5.07
CA ASP A 288 17.64 5.63 -4.00
C ASP A 288 17.40 6.71 -2.95
N ILE A 289 16.94 6.30 -1.77
CA ILE A 289 16.59 7.21 -0.68
C ILE A 289 17.68 8.22 -0.34
N ARG A 290 18.96 7.81 -0.41
CA ARG A 290 20.08 8.67 0.00
C ARG A 290 20.30 9.83 -0.95
N ASN A 291 19.99 9.60 -2.22
CA ASN A 291 20.27 10.54 -3.31
C ASN A 291 18.99 11.25 -3.80
N ASP A 292 17.83 10.64 -3.60
CA ASP A 292 16.58 11.05 -4.25
C ASP A 292 15.52 11.63 -3.29
N SER A 293 15.78 11.70 -1.98
CA SER A 293 14.81 12.17 -0.99
C SER A 293 14.24 13.57 -1.30
N LEU A 294 15.06 14.45 -1.87
CA LEU A 294 14.68 15.82 -2.27
C LEU A 294 14.40 15.96 -3.77
N ARG A 295 14.41 14.87 -4.53
CA ARG A 295 14.38 14.91 -6.01
C ARG A 295 13.11 15.51 -6.59
N PHE A 296 12.00 15.41 -5.86
CA PHE A 296 10.70 15.94 -6.27
C PHE A 296 10.51 17.42 -5.88
N SER A 297 11.46 18.02 -5.17
CA SER A 297 11.40 19.42 -4.77
C SER A 297 11.72 20.37 -5.94
N GLU A 298 11.10 21.54 -5.95
CA GLU A 298 11.32 22.56 -7.00
C GLU A 298 12.79 22.99 -7.15
N MET A 299 13.57 22.92 -6.07
CA MET A 299 15.02 23.20 -6.10
C MET A 299 15.80 22.18 -6.92
N ALA A 300 15.36 20.92 -6.95
CA ALA A 300 16.01 19.84 -7.69
C ALA A 300 15.54 19.76 -9.17
N CYS A 301 14.40 20.37 -9.51
CA CYS A 301 13.79 20.29 -10.84
C CYS A 301 14.34 21.30 -11.87
N LYS A 302 15.08 22.34 -11.45
CA LYS A 302 15.48 23.45 -12.36
C LYS A 302 16.45 23.06 -13.48
N ASP A 303 17.16 21.94 -13.35
CA ASP A 303 18.21 21.51 -14.30
C ASP A 303 17.99 20.09 -14.89
N SER A 304 16.80 19.49 -14.75
CA SER A 304 16.62 18.07 -15.08
C SER A 304 15.44 17.73 -15.98
N ASP A 305 15.67 16.83 -16.94
CA ASP A 305 14.62 16.15 -17.68
C ASP A 305 13.66 15.39 -16.74
N SER A 306 12.37 15.39 -17.08
CA SER A 306 11.35 14.59 -16.39
C SER A 306 11.78 13.12 -16.31
N GLU A 307 11.91 12.59 -15.10
CA GLU A 307 12.28 11.20 -14.87
C GLU A 307 11.23 10.43 -14.06
N ILE A 308 11.28 9.11 -14.17
CA ILE A 308 10.42 8.18 -13.45
C ILE A 308 11.30 7.39 -12.48
N LEU A 309 11.01 7.52 -11.20
CA LEU A 309 11.70 6.77 -10.15
C LEU A 309 10.84 5.57 -9.77
N VAL A 310 11.47 4.41 -9.65
CA VAL A 310 10.78 3.13 -9.42
C VAL A 310 11.15 2.61 -8.04
N LEU A 311 10.14 2.24 -7.24
CA LEU A 311 10.29 1.71 -5.89
C LEU A 311 9.27 0.59 -5.64
N ASN A 312 9.67 -0.45 -4.92
CA ASN A 312 8.71 -1.45 -4.44
C ASN A 312 7.86 -0.87 -3.31
N VAL A 313 6.66 -1.42 -3.13
CA VAL A 313 5.67 -0.86 -2.23
C VAL A 313 6.09 -0.91 -0.76
N SER A 314 6.81 -1.95 -0.32
CA SER A 314 7.28 -2.03 1.08
C SER A 314 8.32 -0.97 1.40
N SER A 315 9.13 -0.56 0.43
CA SER A 315 10.16 0.47 0.63
C SER A 315 9.58 1.89 0.66
N LEU A 316 8.31 2.07 0.29
CA LEU A 316 7.62 3.37 0.28
C LEU A 316 7.27 3.86 1.69
N ILE A 317 7.01 2.93 2.60
CA ILE A 317 6.57 3.21 3.96
C ILE A 317 7.65 4.01 4.71
N GLY A 318 7.21 5.00 5.48
CA GLY A 318 8.11 5.90 6.21
C GLY A 318 8.83 6.94 5.37
N LEU A 319 8.73 6.93 4.02
CA LEU A 319 9.35 7.96 3.19
C LEU A 319 8.54 9.25 3.17
N THR A 320 9.19 10.38 3.38
CA THR A 320 8.63 11.70 3.08
C THR A 320 9.28 12.20 1.81
N LEU A 321 8.47 12.53 0.80
CA LEU A 321 8.93 12.94 -0.53
C LEU A 321 8.42 14.38 -0.82
N PRO A 322 9.13 15.42 -0.35
CA PRO A 322 8.71 16.80 -0.54
C PRO A 322 8.56 17.16 -2.03
N GLY A 323 7.44 17.79 -2.38
CA GLY A 323 7.13 18.18 -3.75
C GLY A 323 6.60 17.06 -4.66
N LEU A 324 6.50 15.81 -4.17
CA LEU A 324 5.88 14.73 -4.94
C LEU A 324 4.38 15.00 -5.12
N ASP A 325 3.94 15.12 -6.36
CA ASP A 325 2.52 15.32 -6.71
C ASP A 325 1.91 14.18 -7.54
N THR A 326 2.75 13.28 -8.07
CA THR A 326 2.33 12.28 -9.06
C THR A 326 2.87 10.89 -8.73
N ILE A 327 1.96 9.93 -8.53
CA ILE A 327 2.29 8.52 -8.26
C ILE A 327 1.60 7.62 -9.29
N PHE A 328 2.32 6.63 -9.80
CA PHE A 328 1.77 5.54 -10.63
C PHE A 328 1.88 4.22 -9.86
N VAL A 329 0.76 3.56 -9.64
CA VAL A 329 0.69 2.25 -8.97
C VAL A 329 0.52 1.18 -10.06
N LEU A 330 1.42 0.20 -10.11
CA LEU A 330 1.39 -0.90 -11.08
C LEU A 330 0.64 -2.11 -10.52
N GLY A 331 -0.63 -2.24 -10.86
CA GLY A 331 -1.47 -3.36 -10.45
C GLY A 331 -2.12 -3.14 -9.07
N VAL A 332 -3.35 -3.63 -8.91
CA VAL A 332 -4.10 -3.59 -7.64
C VAL A 332 -3.36 -4.37 -6.55
N ASN A 333 -2.65 -5.43 -6.95
CA ASN A 333 -1.79 -6.22 -6.07
C ASN A 333 -0.65 -5.42 -5.42
N THR A 334 -0.29 -4.22 -5.90
CA THR A 334 0.62 -3.33 -5.16
C THR A 334 -0.01 -2.88 -3.83
N ILE A 335 -1.33 -2.72 -3.78
CA ILE A 335 -2.07 -2.19 -2.64
C ILE A 335 -2.44 -3.35 -1.70
N LYS A 336 -1.55 -3.64 -0.75
CA LYS A 336 -1.69 -4.79 0.18
C LYS A 336 -2.91 -4.73 1.12
N SER A 337 -3.41 -3.54 1.42
CA SER A 337 -4.54 -3.35 2.33
C SER A 337 -5.22 -2.01 2.08
N VAL A 338 -6.42 -1.83 2.66
CA VAL A 338 -7.14 -0.55 2.63
C VAL A 338 -6.27 0.59 3.19
N HIS A 339 -5.53 0.35 4.28
CA HIS A 339 -4.65 1.37 4.84
C HIS A 339 -3.43 1.63 3.96
N HIS A 340 -2.93 0.61 3.28
CA HIS A 340 -1.78 0.77 2.41
C HIS A 340 -2.05 1.78 1.27
N LEU A 341 -3.30 1.87 0.81
CA LEU A 341 -3.70 2.89 -0.16
C LEU A 341 -3.52 4.31 0.37
N SER A 342 -3.95 4.62 1.61
CA SER A 342 -3.71 5.94 2.20
C SER A 342 -2.22 6.21 2.38
N THR A 343 -1.43 5.19 2.74
CA THR A 343 0.03 5.34 2.83
C THR A 343 0.65 5.73 1.49
N ILE A 344 0.23 5.10 0.39
CA ILE A 344 0.71 5.41 -0.97
C ILE A 344 0.30 6.82 -1.36
N ILE A 345 -0.99 7.14 -1.33
CA ILE A 345 -1.50 8.46 -1.76
C ILE A 345 -0.95 9.57 -0.87
N GLY A 346 -0.83 9.29 0.42
CA GLY A 346 -0.25 10.18 1.41
C GLY A 346 1.20 10.56 1.11
N ARG A 347 1.97 9.78 0.34
CA ARG A 347 3.34 10.21 -0.01
C ARG A 347 3.40 11.47 -0.86
N THR A 348 2.28 11.90 -1.45
CA THR A 348 2.22 13.17 -2.15
C THR A 348 2.22 14.35 -1.17
N ARG A 349 3.28 15.16 -1.18
CA ARG A 349 3.50 16.26 -0.21
C ARG A 349 3.74 17.59 -0.91
N LEU A 350 3.47 18.69 -0.21
CA LEU A 350 3.96 20.00 -0.63
C LEU A 350 5.49 20.07 -0.51
N GLN A 351 6.07 21.18 -0.98
CA GLN A 351 7.51 21.43 -0.91
C GLN A 351 8.08 21.38 0.52
N ASN A 352 7.26 21.68 1.53
CA ASN A 352 7.64 21.59 2.95
C ASN A 352 7.50 20.17 3.53
N GLY A 353 7.17 19.16 2.72
CA GLY A 353 7.01 17.78 3.17
C GLY A 353 5.68 17.49 3.89
N LEU A 354 4.79 18.48 4.02
CA LEU A 354 3.53 18.35 4.75
C LEU A 354 2.31 18.33 3.82
N VAL A 355 1.19 17.85 4.35
CA VAL A 355 -0.15 18.02 3.74
C VAL A 355 -0.85 19.14 4.51
N PRO A 356 -1.45 20.13 3.83
CA PRO A 356 -2.18 21.21 4.49
C PRO A 356 -3.33 20.73 5.34
N ASP A 357 -3.47 21.29 6.55
CA ASP A 357 -4.57 20.96 7.46
C ASP A 357 -5.96 21.17 6.83
N LYS A 358 -6.09 22.18 5.96
CA LYS A 358 -7.32 22.47 5.21
C LYS A 358 -7.77 21.35 4.25
N GLU A 359 -6.86 20.43 3.90
CA GLU A 359 -7.18 19.26 3.07
C GLU A 359 -7.84 18.15 3.89
N TYR A 360 -7.73 18.20 5.23
CA TYR A 360 -8.42 17.31 6.14
C TYR A 360 -9.77 17.94 6.52
N THR A 361 -10.84 17.39 5.95
CA THR A 361 -12.22 17.82 6.22
C THR A 361 -13.05 16.68 6.76
N LEU A 362 -14.08 17.01 7.55
CA LEU A 362 -15.04 16.03 8.04
C LEU A 362 -15.70 15.30 6.88
N PHE A 363 -15.86 13.99 7.01
CA PHE A 363 -16.41 13.12 5.97
C PHE A 363 -17.80 13.59 5.48
N SER A 364 -18.65 14.07 6.40
CA SER A 364 -19.97 14.63 6.10
C SER A 364 -19.93 15.90 5.23
N GLN A 365 -18.78 16.59 5.18
CA GLN A 365 -18.55 17.81 4.41
C GLN A 365 -17.87 17.54 3.06
N VAL A 366 -17.29 16.34 2.87
CA VAL A 366 -16.55 15.99 1.63
C VAL A 366 -17.50 15.96 0.44
N SER A 367 -18.71 15.42 0.60
CA SER A 367 -19.73 15.35 -0.46
C SER A 367 -20.27 16.72 -0.89
N GLN A 368 -20.04 17.77 -0.10
CA GLN A 368 -20.50 19.15 -0.36
C GLN A 368 -19.39 20.05 -0.92
N SER A 369 -18.14 19.59 -0.93
CA SER A 369 -17.01 20.37 -1.45
C SER A 369 -17.02 20.38 -2.98
N SER A 370 -17.05 21.58 -3.57
CA SER A 370 -17.13 21.76 -5.02
C SER A 370 -15.97 21.08 -5.75
N THR A 371 -16.30 20.25 -6.73
CA THR A 371 -15.37 19.45 -7.57
C THR A 371 -14.57 20.27 -8.59
N GLU A 372 -14.63 21.60 -8.53
CA GLU A 372 -14.11 22.49 -9.58
C GLU A 372 -12.61 22.81 -9.47
N THR A 373 -12.00 22.65 -8.31
CA THR A 373 -10.57 22.93 -8.15
C THR A 373 -9.72 21.78 -8.70
N ARG A 374 -8.65 22.13 -9.42
CA ARG A 374 -7.62 21.16 -9.83
C ARG A 374 -7.06 20.48 -8.57
N PRO A 375 -6.97 19.14 -8.53
CA PRO A 375 -6.40 18.46 -7.38
C PRO A 375 -4.92 18.87 -7.21
N ARG A 376 -4.43 18.89 -5.97
CA ARG A 376 -3.02 19.11 -5.65
C ARG A 376 -2.17 17.96 -6.15
N SER A 377 -2.61 16.74 -5.95
CA SER A 377 -1.87 15.53 -6.31
C SER A 377 -2.74 14.52 -7.03
N ARG A 378 -2.10 13.63 -7.78
CA ARG A 378 -2.77 12.62 -8.57
C ARG A 378 -2.06 11.27 -8.52
N THR A 379 -2.80 10.26 -8.08
CA THR A 379 -2.35 8.87 -8.09
C THR A 379 -3.06 8.11 -9.20
N PHE A 380 -2.30 7.48 -10.09
CA PHE A 380 -2.81 6.67 -11.18
C PHE A 380 -2.65 5.19 -10.83
N ILE A 381 -3.75 4.45 -10.71
CA ILE A 381 -3.73 3.00 -10.44
C ILE A 381 -3.95 2.29 -11.77
N LEU A 382 -2.95 1.57 -12.26
CA LEU A 382 -3.07 0.79 -13.48
C LEU A 382 -3.50 -0.63 -13.12
N CYS A 383 -4.59 -1.11 -13.72
CA CYS A 383 -5.10 -2.46 -13.50
C CYS A 383 -5.08 -3.22 -14.82
N SER A 384 -4.41 -4.37 -14.88
CA SER A 384 -4.51 -5.25 -16.04
C SER A 384 -5.89 -5.91 -16.06
N VAL A 385 -6.50 -5.91 -17.23
CA VAL A 385 -7.80 -6.54 -17.45
C VAL A 385 -7.58 -7.98 -17.92
N LEU A 386 -8.45 -8.90 -17.51
CA LEU A 386 -8.41 -10.27 -18.02
C LEU A 386 -8.56 -10.27 -19.55
N PRO A 387 -8.03 -11.28 -20.27
CA PRO A 387 -8.18 -11.40 -21.72
C PRO A 387 -9.65 -11.37 -22.19
N TYR A 388 -10.59 -11.74 -21.32
CA TYR A 388 -12.04 -11.74 -21.58
C TYR A 388 -12.77 -10.43 -21.19
N GLY A 389 -12.03 -9.38 -20.80
CA GLY A 389 -12.52 -7.99 -20.89
C GLY A 389 -12.91 -7.31 -19.59
N SER A 390 -12.91 -7.98 -18.44
CA SER A 390 -13.23 -7.38 -17.15
C SER A 390 -12.09 -7.36 -16.15
N LEU A 391 -12.10 -6.34 -15.29
CA LEU A 391 -11.31 -6.36 -14.06
C LEU A 391 -11.94 -7.41 -13.14
N ASP A 392 -11.08 -8.11 -12.41
CA ASP A 392 -11.51 -9.02 -11.36
C ASP A 392 -12.50 -8.33 -10.40
N PRO A 393 -13.72 -8.87 -10.23
CA PRO A 393 -14.72 -8.32 -9.31
C PRO A 393 -14.21 -8.10 -7.89
N PHE A 394 -13.33 -8.98 -7.39
CA PHE A 394 -12.77 -8.86 -6.04
C PHE A 394 -11.79 -7.68 -5.95
N ASP A 395 -10.96 -7.47 -6.98
CA ASP A 395 -10.06 -6.30 -7.06
C ASP A 395 -10.87 -5.00 -7.16
N ARG A 396 -11.98 -5.00 -7.91
CA ARG A 396 -12.88 -3.85 -8.00
C ARG A 396 -13.57 -3.55 -6.67
N ASN A 397 -14.05 -4.57 -5.96
CA ASN A 397 -14.70 -4.42 -4.66
C ASN A 397 -13.71 -3.90 -3.60
N PHE A 398 -12.48 -4.43 -3.61
CA PHE A 398 -11.42 -3.95 -2.74
C PHE A 398 -11.14 -2.46 -2.94
N LEU A 399 -11.01 -2.00 -4.19
CA LEU A 399 -10.80 -0.60 -4.49
C LEU A 399 -11.98 0.28 -4.05
N GLU A 400 -13.22 -0.16 -4.23
CA GLU A 400 -14.42 0.56 -3.76
C GLU A 400 -14.36 0.80 -2.26
N ARG A 401 -14.18 -0.28 -1.49
CA ARG A 401 -14.13 -0.24 -0.03
C ARG A 401 -12.93 0.56 0.45
N ALA A 402 -11.77 0.40 -0.19
CA ALA A 402 -10.59 1.20 0.12
C ALA A 402 -10.84 2.69 -0.11
N PHE A 403 -11.56 3.08 -1.16
CA PHE A 403 -11.86 4.48 -1.42
C PHE A 403 -12.86 5.06 -0.41
N ILE A 404 -13.83 4.27 0.05
CA ILE A 404 -14.78 4.68 1.10
C ILE A 404 -14.05 4.86 2.43
N THR A 405 -13.29 3.86 2.89
CA THR A 405 -12.57 3.91 4.17
C THR A 405 -11.52 5.03 4.22
N ASN A 406 -10.93 5.40 3.08
CA ASN A 406 -9.93 6.48 3.02
C ASN A 406 -10.53 7.87 2.74
N GLY A 407 -11.83 8.09 3.00
CA GLY A 407 -12.43 9.42 3.01
C GLY A 407 -13.15 9.83 1.71
N LEU A 408 -13.80 8.90 1.02
CA LEU A 408 -14.45 9.12 -0.30
C LEU A 408 -13.47 9.69 -1.32
N ILE A 409 -12.44 8.92 -1.64
CA ILE A 409 -11.38 9.35 -2.54
C ILE A 409 -11.96 9.95 -3.83
N ARG A 410 -11.53 11.16 -4.17
CA ARG A 410 -11.95 11.85 -5.40
C ARG A 410 -11.42 11.10 -6.63
N GLN A 411 -12.33 10.59 -7.45
CA GLN A 411 -12.00 9.87 -8.68
C GLN A 411 -12.06 10.81 -9.90
N LEU A 412 -11.03 10.79 -10.75
CA LEU A 412 -10.97 11.61 -11.96
C LEU A 412 -10.55 10.76 -13.18
N PRO A 413 -11.10 11.03 -14.38
CA PRO A 413 -10.71 10.33 -15.61
C PRO A 413 -9.32 10.74 -16.08
N ALA A 414 -8.49 9.78 -16.49
CA ALA A 414 -7.17 10.02 -17.05
C ALA A 414 -7.11 9.82 -18.57
N VAL A 415 -7.89 8.88 -19.10
CA VAL A 415 -7.87 8.47 -20.51
C VAL A 415 -8.86 9.28 -21.35
N GLY A 416 -10.03 9.57 -20.79
CA GLY A 416 -11.18 10.19 -21.46
C GLY A 416 -12.11 9.20 -22.14
N VAL A 417 -11.93 7.89 -21.92
CA VAL A 417 -12.77 6.83 -22.48
C VAL A 417 -13.11 5.87 -21.34
N GLN A 418 -14.38 5.77 -20.99
CA GLN A 418 -14.84 4.89 -19.91
C GLN A 418 -14.77 3.41 -20.33
N GLU A 419 -14.69 2.53 -19.35
CA GLU A 419 -14.89 1.10 -19.54
C GLU A 419 -16.30 0.78 -20.06
N ILE A 420 -16.47 -0.41 -20.63
CA ILE A 420 -17.80 -0.93 -20.94
C ILE A 420 -18.35 -1.53 -19.65
N TRP A 421 -19.46 -1.00 -19.15
CA TRP A 421 -20.13 -1.48 -17.94
C TRP A 421 -21.55 -1.94 -18.30
N ASN A 422 -21.71 -3.23 -18.59
CA ASN A 422 -22.98 -3.83 -18.99
C ASN A 422 -23.62 -4.64 -17.86
N GLU A 423 -24.85 -5.10 -18.07
CA GLU A 423 -25.61 -5.86 -17.06
C GLU A 423 -24.91 -7.17 -16.65
N ASP A 424 -24.17 -7.81 -17.55
CA ASP A 424 -23.48 -9.07 -17.26
C ASP A 424 -22.32 -8.83 -16.30
N LEU A 425 -21.52 -7.80 -16.54
CA LEU A 425 -20.44 -7.38 -15.63
C LEU A 425 -20.97 -6.92 -14.28
N GLN A 426 -22.12 -6.26 -14.26
CA GLN A 426 -22.77 -5.89 -13.01
C GLN A 426 -23.23 -7.13 -12.24
N LYS A 427 -23.81 -8.13 -12.91
CA LYS A 427 -24.19 -9.41 -12.28
C LYS A 427 -22.97 -10.18 -11.77
N GLU A 428 -21.87 -10.22 -12.52
CA GLU A 428 -20.61 -10.83 -12.08
C GLU A 428 -20.07 -10.14 -10.83
N TYR A 429 -20.10 -8.79 -10.82
CA TYR A 429 -19.72 -8.00 -9.66
C TYR A 429 -20.61 -8.31 -8.45
N ASP A 430 -21.93 -8.22 -8.62
CA ASP A 430 -22.92 -8.46 -7.57
C ASP A 430 -22.83 -9.90 -7.03
N SER A 431 -22.62 -10.89 -7.89
CA SER A 431 -22.43 -12.30 -7.49
C SER A 431 -21.14 -12.51 -6.70
N ALA A 432 -20.04 -11.88 -7.13
CA ALA A 432 -18.75 -12.01 -6.45
C ALA A 432 -18.77 -11.39 -5.04
N ILE A 433 -19.50 -10.28 -4.84
CA ILE A 433 -19.52 -9.55 -3.56
C ILE A 433 -20.62 -10.04 -2.62
N ASN A 434 -21.78 -10.45 -3.13
CA ASN A 434 -22.90 -10.89 -2.29
C ASN A 434 -22.83 -12.39 -1.96
N GLY A 435 -21.95 -13.14 -2.62
CA GLY A 435 -21.92 -14.60 -2.58
C GLY A 435 -22.94 -15.19 -3.57
N PRO A 436 -22.92 -16.52 -3.80
CA PRO A 436 -23.95 -17.15 -4.61
C PRO A 436 -25.32 -16.81 -4.01
N PHE A 437 -26.23 -16.30 -4.84
CA PHE A 437 -27.62 -16.10 -4.44
C PHE A 437 -28.11 -17.39 -3.77
N GLU A 438 -28.51 -17.30 -2.50
CA GLU A 438 -29.27 -18.38 -1.88
C GLU A 438 -30.55 -18.55 -2.69
N ASP A 439 -30.55 -19.51 -3.60
CA ASP A 439 -31.71 -20.34 -3.84
C ASP A 439 -31.34 -21.64 -4.58
N GLN A 440 -31.79 -22.74 -3.96
CA GLN A 440 -32.10 -24.04 -4.57
C GLN A 440 -30.99 -25.09 -4.73
N TYR A 441 -31.09 -26.06 -3.82
CA TYR A 441 -30.70 -27.47 -3.89
C TYR A 441 -29.23 -27.88 -3.69
N SER A 442 -29.05 -28.54 -2.55
CA SER A 442 -28.34 -29.81 -2.34
C SER A 442 -26.81 -29.82 -2.30
N ASN A 443 -26.34 -30.29 -1.14
CA ASN A 443 -25.10 -31.03 -0.91
C ASN A 443 -23.81 -30.47 -1.53
N GLY A 444 -23.08 -29.72 -0.70
CA GLY A 444 -21.63 -29.87 -0.59
C GLY A 444 -20.85 -29.68 -1.88
N THR A 445 -20.79 -28.45 -2.38
CA THR A 445 -19.62 -28.02 -3.15
C THR A 445 -19.50 -26.50 -3.04
N THR A 446 -18.54 -26.04 -2.24
CA THR A 446 -18.13 -24.63 -2.22
C THR A 446 -17.49 -24.32 -3.56
N VAL A 447 -18.21 -23.62 -4.43
CA VAL A 447 -17.70 -23.18 -5.74
C VAL A 447 -16.91 -21.88 -5.55
N PHE A 448 -15.59 -21.97 -5.61
CA PHE A 448 -14.69 -20.81 -5.64
C PHE A 448 -14.35 -20.43 -7.09
N GLY A 449 -14.60 -19.17 -7.46
CA GLY A 449 -13.89 -18.48 -8.56
C GLY A 449 -14.07 -19.03 -9.98
N GLY A 450 -15.21 -19.62 -10.33
CA GLY A 450 -15.51 -19.96 -11.74
C GLY A 450 -14.61 -21.03 -12.39
N LEU A 451 -13.74 -21.70 -11.62
CA LEU A 451 -12.93 -22.83 -12.10
C LEU A 451 -13.54 -24.15 -11.59
N LYS A 452 -14.17 -24.91 -12.50
CA LYS A 452 -14.49 -26.32 -12.26
C LYS A 452 -13.18 -27.12 -12.27
N ILE A 453 -12.66 -27.46 -11.09
CA ILE A 453 -11.65 -28.52 -10.98
C ILE A 453 -12.41 -29.85 -10.89
N SER A 454 -12.57 -30.52 -12.03
CA SER A 454 -13.04 -31.91 -12.06
C SER A 454 -11.87 -32.83 -11.76
N GLY A 455 -11.72 -33.23 -10.50
CA GLY A 455 -10.86 -34.33 -10.09
C GLY A 455 -11.71 -35.45 -9.51
N SER A 456 -11.98 -36.48 -10.31
CA SER A 456 -12.52 -37.74 -9.80
C SER A 456 -11.44 -38.42 -8.96
N ILE A 457 -11.61 -38.43 -7.64
CA ILE A 457 -10.94 -39.39 -6.78
C ILE A 457 -11.74 -40.69 -6.93
N THR A 458 -11.30 -41.54 -7.84
CA THR A 458 -11.64 -42.97 -7.77
C THR A 458 -10.58 -43.63 -6.91
N ASP A 459 -11.00 -44.09 -5.73
CA ASP A 459 -10.25 -45.04 -4.91
C ASP A 459 -9.91 -46.28 -5.72
N GLN A 460 -8.61 -46.55 -5.90
CA GLN A 460 -8.01 -47.89 -5.96
C GLN A 460 -6.60 -47.85 -5.38
#